data_AF-A0A2E5KGX8-F1
#
_entry.id   AF-A0A2E5KGX8-F1
#
_cell.length_a   1.000
_cell.length_b   1.000
_cell.length_c   1.000
_cell.angle_alpha   90.00
_cell.angle_beta   90.00
_cell.angle_gamma   90.00
#
_symmetry.space_group_name_H-M   'P 1'
#
loop_
_entity.id
_entity.type
_entity.pdbx_description
1 polymer ?
#
loop_
_entity_poly.entity_id
_entity_poly.type
_entity_poly.pdbx_seq_one_letter_code
_entity_poly.pdbx_strand_id
1 'polypeptide(L)'
;MNKEIKNRLIDIANLNNNALLLIGCKTTKYSHKCCEYNILTIGESNESKIITDKILGYVELKNIKREEFLEIANKNASFLLNNETIIDDNFTISTKIKDINEHKDQIIKQYIKSTDIELTTDIERANNALKKSSNNDAAYWAHSAAYNLIKLSIAYDKIIMSPTHLLNQLKEKITEFNIDEYYNVLDLENATKSSVERRLQALNDLYRLLSIIISGNQEIFLRKMKLIDNKIRWFLENKMITNAFSLLGYENLSVIRKIYEQYCKQKHITSHNYKIIDEIIEENYSPGIGKSTIKMLMITTDQQEINEKLDKINNLRLEIIDNISD
;
A
#
# COMPACT_ATOMS: atom_id res chain seq x y z
N MET A 1 23.37 -5.65 -4.90
CA MET A 1 23.67 -5.46 -3.46
C MET A 1 25.14 -5.81 -3.12
N ASN A 2 25.74 -5.25 -2.06
CA ASN A 2 27.10 -5.65 -1.63
C ASN A 2 27.10 -7.03 -0.91
N LYS A 3 28.25 -7.70 -0.87
CA LYS A 3 28.37 -9.05 -0.29
C LYS A 3 28.03 -9.10 1.21
N GLU A 4 28.39 -8.07 1.96
CA GLU A 4 28.15 -7.99 3.41
C GLU A 4 26.66 -7.94 3.75
N ILE A 5 25.90 -7.05 3.10
CA ILE A 5 24.44 -6.96 3.27
C ILE A 5 23.81 -8.29 2.87
N LYS A 6 24.24 -8.88 1.74
CA LYS A 6 23.73 -10.17 1.27
C LYS A 6 23.90 -11.26 2.33
N ASN A 7 25.11 -11.43 2.87
CA ASN A 7 25.39 -12.42 3.91
C ASN A 7 24.54 -12.18 5.17
N ARG A 8 24.42 -10.92 5.60
CA ARG A 8 23.64 -10.57 6.78
C ARG A 8 22.14 -10.85 6.61
N LEU A 9 21.58 -10.64 5.42
CA LEU A 9 20.19 -11.00 5.12
C LEU A 9 19.98 -12.52 5.16
N ILE A 10 20.95 -13.31 4.70
CA ILE A 10 20.93 -14.77 4.77
C ILE A 10 20.92 -15.23 6.24
N ASP A 11 21.80 -14.66 7.07
CA ASP A 11 21.88 -14.97 8.51
C ASP A 11 20.58 -14.64 9.23
N ILE A 12 19.98 -13.47 8.94
CA ILE A 12 18.72 -13.00 9.55
C ILE A 12 17.54 -13.92 9.20
N ALA A 13 17.50 -14.41 7.96
CA ALA A 13 16.40 -15.27 7.52
C ALA A 13 16.46 -16.69 8.11
N ASN A 14 17.61 -17.08 8.68
CA ASN A 14 17.83 -18.31 9.45
C ASN A 14 17.23 -19.57 8.78
N LEU A 15 17.75 -19.90 7.60
CA LEU A 15 17.12 -20.80 6.65
C LEU A 15 17.46 -22.26 6.94
N ASN A 16 16.44 -23.11 7.05
CA ASN A 16 16.55 -24.53 6.74
C ASN A 16 15.95 -24.74 5.34
N ASN A 17 16.79 -24.90 4.30
CA ASN A 17 16.37 -25.25 2.92
C ASN A 17 15.40 -24.29 2.20
N ASN A 18 15.53 -22.98 2.40
CA ASN A 18 14.63 -21.99 1.81
C ASN A 18 15.38 -21.05 0.84
N ALA A 19 14.80 -20.79 -0.33
CA ALA A 19 15.31 -19.77 -1.25
C ALA A 19 14.91 -18.38 -0.75
N LEU A 20 15.70 -17.33 -1.03
CA LEU A 20 15.31 -15.95 -0.74
C LEU A 20 15.43 -15.01 -1.92
N LEU A 21 14.42 -14.16 -2.00
CA LEU A 21 14.27 -13.09 -2.97
C LEU A 21 14.12 -11.76 -2.24
N LEU A 22 14.96 -10.78 -2.57
CA LEU A 22 14.71 -9.39 -2.19
C LEU A 22 13.67 -8.82 -3.15
N ILE A 23 12.63 -8.18 -2.63
CA ILE A 23 11.58 -7.51 -3.41
C ILE A 23 11.38 -6.07 -2.94
N GLY A 24 10.52 -5.32 -3.64
CA GLY A 24 10.09 -3.99 -3.20
C GLY A 24 11.14 -2.90 -3.46
N CYS A 25 11.02 -1.77 -2.75
CA CYS A 25 11.73 -0.54 -3.14
C CYS A 25 13.26 -0.61 -3.03
N LYS A 26 13.83 -1.49 -2.20
CA LYS A 26 15.29 -1.68 -2.05
C LYS A 26 15.99 -2.18 -3.31
N THR A 27 15.24 -2.75 -4.26
CA THR A 27 15.75 -3.18 -5.57
C THR A 27 15.62 -2.08 -6.64
N THR A 28 15.12 -0.90 -6.27
CA THR A 28 14.81 0.20 -7.19
C THR A 28 15.66 1.43 -6.88
N LYS A 29 15.75 2.35 -7.86
CA LYS A 29 16.40 3.66 -7.69
C LYS A 29 15.73 4.56 -6.64
N TYR A 30 14.48 4.28 -6.27
CA TYR A 30 13.70 5.11 -5.35
C TYR A 30 14.03 4.88 -3.87
N SER A 31 14.76 3.81 -3.54
CA SER A 31 15.03 3.42 -2.15
C SER A 31 15.58 4.57 -1.29
N HIS A 32 14.94 4.80 -0.14
CA HIS A 32 15.45 5.67 0.91
C HIS A 32 16.19 4.88 1.99
N LYS A 33 16.91 5.60 2.86
CA LYS A 33 17.57 5.00 4.03
C LYS A 33 16.56 4.37 5.00
N CYS A 34 15.37 4.96 5.14
CA CYS A 34 14.32 4.45 6.03
C CYS A 34 13.57 3.22 5.51
N CYS A 35 13.76 2.84 4.24
CA CYS A 35 13.09 1.68 3.66
C CYS A 35 13.63 0.39 4.28
N GLU A 36 12.72 -0.54 4.54
CA GLU A 36 13.01 -1.89 4.99
C GLU A 36 13.45 -2.78 3.82
N TYR A 37 14.25 -3.81 4.14
CA TYR A 37 14.49 -4.92 3.24
C TYR A 37 13.27 -5.84 3.26
N ASN A 38 12.55 -5.90 2.14
CA ASN A 38 11.42 -6.82 1.99
C ASN A 38 11.93 -8.13 1.39
N ILE A 39 12.01 -9.17 2.21
CA ILE A 39 12.51 -10.49 1.81
C ILE A 39 11.34 -11.45 1.70
N LEU A 40 11.24 -12.11 0.54
CA LEU A 40 10.36 -13.25 0.35
C LEU A 40 11.19 -14.52 0.54
N THR A 41 10.87 -15.30 1.57
CA THR A 41 11.38 -16.66 1.77
C THR A 41 10.46 -17.65 1.07
N ILE A 42 11.03 -18.54 0.26
CA ILE A 42 10.29 -19.56 -0.49
C ILE A 42 10.63 -20.93 0.08
N GLY A 43 9.65 -21.61 0.66
CA GLY A 43 9.79 -22.94 1.25
C GLY A 43 8.76 -23.26 2.33
N GLU A 44 9.01 -24.29 3.11
CA GLU A 44 7.94 -24.97 3.88
C GLU A 44 7.57 -24.32 5.22
N SER A 45 8.45 -23.52 5.85
CA SER A 45 8.36 -23.40 7.32
C SER A 45 8.85 -22.10 7.96
N ASN A 46 8.58 -20.93 7.36
CA ASN A 46 8.82 -19.66 8.05
C ASN A 46 7.52 -18.87 8.28
N GLU A 47 7.29 -18.42 9.51
CA GLU A 47 6.29 -17.39 9.76
C GLU A 47 6.80 -16.04 9.25
N SER A 48 5.88 -15.18 8.81
CA SER A 48 6.24 -13.80 8.46
C SER A 48 6.67 -13.02 9.71
N LYS A 49 7.76 -12.27 9.62
CA LYS A 49 8.36 -11.56 10.76
C LYS A 49 8.89 -10.21 10.33
N ILE A 50 8.96 -9.27 11.27
CA ILE A 50 9.69 -8.01 11.08
C ILE A 50 10.85 -8.03 12.07
N ILE A 51 12.06 -7.79 11.61
CA ILE A 51 13.28 -7.82 12.41
C ILE A 51 13.92 -6.43 12.36
N THR A 52 14.49 -6.01 13.49
CA THR A 52 15.29 -4.79 13.56
C THR A 52 16.74 -5.22 13.69
N ASP A 53 17.51 -4.96 12.64
CA ASP A 53 18.94 -5.21 12.56
C ASP A 53 19.72 -3.92 12.76
N LYS A 54 20.85 -4.00 13.47
CA LYS A 54 21.67 -2.82 13.81
C LYS A 54 22.31 -2.14 12.60
N ILE A 55 22.56 -2.87 11.51
CA ILE A 55 23.23 -2.35 10.32
C ILE A 55 22.21 -2.10 9.21
N LEU A 56 21.32 -3.06 8.96
CA LEU A 56 20.35 -3.00 7.86
C LEU A 56 19.10 -2.18 8.21
N GLY A 57 18.86 -1.89 9.49
CA GLY A 57 17.61 -1.32 9.95
C GLY A 57 16.51 -2.37 9.95
N TYR A 58 15.35 -2.07 9.38
CA TYR A 58 14.23 -3.01 9.36
C TYR A 58 14.34 -4.02 8.22
N VAL A 59 14.01 -5.28 8.52
CA VAL A 59 13.88 -6.37 7.57
C VAL A 59 12.49 -7.00 7.74
N GLU A 60 11.67 -6.99 6.70
CA GLU A 60 10.35 -7.64 6.68
C GLU A 60 10.49 -8.96 5.91
N LEU A 61 10.39 -10.07 6.63
CA LEU A 61 10.39 -11.43 6.09
C LEU A 61 8.94 -11.85 5.85
N LYS A 62 8.63 -12.23 4.61
CA LYS A 62 7.37 -12.87 4.21
C LYS A 62 7.67 -14.25 3.70
N ASN A 63 6.85 -15.22 4.05
CA ASN A 63 7.01 -16.59 3.57
C ASN A 63 5.92 -16.96 2.58
N ILE A 64 6.30 -17.74 1.57
CA ILE A 64 5.40 -18.38 0.62
C ILE A 64 5.86 -19.82 0.41
N LYS A 65 4.92 -20.75 0.27
CA LYS A 65 5.28 -22.13 -0.07
C LYS A 65 5.85 -22.20 -1.48
N ARG A 66 6.68 -23.21 -1.73
CA ARG A 66 7.33 -23.37 -3.03
C ARG A 66 6.31 -23.54 -4.16
N GLU A 67 5.30 -24.37 -3.94
CA GLU A 67 4.23 -24.66 -4.90
C GLU A 67 3.43 -23.39 -5.19
N GLU A 68 3.01 -22.70 -4.13
CA GLU A 68 2.28 -21.42 -4.21
C GLU A 68 3.08 -20.35 -4.98
N PHE A 69 4.40 -20.29 -4.79
CA PHE A 69 5.28 -19.35 -5.50
C PHE A 69 5.39 -19.65 -7.01
N LEU A 70 5.52 -20.92 -7.38
CA LEU A 70 5.60 -21.34 -8.77
C LEU A 70 4.27 -21.13 -9.50
N GLU A 71 3.14 -21.29 -8.79
CA GLU A 71 1.78 -21.10 -9.30
C GLU A 71 1.32 -19.64 -9.37
N ILE A 72 2.15 -18.65 -8.99
CA ILE A 72 1.79 -17.23 -9.11
C ILE A 72 1.52 -16.91 -10.59
N ALA A 73 0.24 -16.75 -10.92
CA ALA A 73 -0.17 -16.33 -12.24
C ALA A 73 0.31 -14.89 -12.54
N ASN A 74 0.53 -14.58 -13.82
CA ASN A 74 1.00 -13.26 -14.27
C ASN A 74 0.19 -12.09 -13.66
N LYS A 75 -1.13 -12.26 -13.50
CA LYS A 75 -2.03 -11.23 -12.93
C LYS A 75 -1.69 -10.84 -11.49
N ASN A 76 -1.01 -11.72 -10.76
CA ASN A 76 -0.62 -11.56 -9.37
C ASN A 76 0.90 -11.35 -9.21
N ALA A 77 1.67 -11.32 -10.30
CA ALA A 77 3.13 -11.32 -10.26
C ALA A 77 3.77 -9.92 -10.23
N SER A 78 2.98 -8.84 -10.26
CA SER A 78 3.52 -7.48 -10.38
C SER A 78 4.47 -7.09 -9.24
N PHE A 79 4.25 -7.60 -8.02
CA PHE A 79 5.13 -7.35 -6.87
C PHE A 79 6.52 -7.99 -7.02
N LEU A 80 6.68 -8.95 -7.93
CA LEU A 80 7.94 -9.62 -8.24
C LEU A 80 8.72 -8.92 -9.36
N LEU A 81 8.17 -7.90 -10.03
CA LEU A 81 8.87 -7.21 -11.12
C LEU A 81 10.14 -6.48 -10.66
N ASN A 82 10.15 -6.01 -9.41
CA ASN A 82 11.30 -5.36 -8.79
C ASN A 82 11.92 -6.33 -7.77
N ASN A 83 12.82 -7.19 -8.24
CA ASN A 83 13.42 -8.25 -7.43
C ASN A 83 14.95 -8.36 -7.59
N GLU A 84 15.61 -8.92 -6.59
CA GLU A 84 17.03 -9.33 -6.63
C GLU A 84 17.18 -10.69 -5.91
N THR A 85 17.65 -11.72 -6.62
CA THR A 85 17.86 -13.06 -6.05
C THR A 85 19.01 -13.06 -5.04
N ILE A 86 18.74 -13.54 -3.82
CA ILE A 86 19.76 -13.67 -2.77
C ILE A 86 20.31 -15.10 -2.76
N ILE A 87 19.46 -16.09 -2.51
CA ILE A 87 19.79 -17.52 -2.59
C ILE A 87 18.71 -18.19 -3.41
N ASP A 88 19.10 -19.06 -4.33
CA ASP A 88 18.19 -19.87 -5.12
C ASP A 88 18.53 -21.34 -4.99
N ASP A 89 18.08 -21.93 -3.89
CA ASP A 89 18.22 -23.37 -3.70
C ASP A 89 17.21 -24.08 -4.62
N ASN A 90 17.72 -24.98 -5.47
CA ASN A 90 16.95 -25.79 -6.43
C ASN A 90 16.35 -25.04 -7.64
N PHE A 91 16.95 -23.95 -8.11
CA PHE A 91 16.54 -23.20 -9.33
C PHE A 91 15.07 -22.73 -9.33
N THR A 92 14.47 -22.59 -8.15
CA THR A 92 13.07 -22.25 -7.97
C THR A 92 12.83 -20.79 -8.35
N ILE A 93 13.68 -19.89 -7.83
CA ILE A 93 13.57 -18.45 -8.09
C ILE A 93 13.97 -18.16 -9.53
N SER A 94 15.09 -18.70 -10.02
CA SER A 94 15.60 -18.40 -11.36
C SER A 94 14.58 -18.74 -12.44
N THR A 95 13.89 -19.87 -12.29
CA THR A 95 12.86 -20.30 -13.25
C THR A 95 11.70 -19.31 -13.24
N LYS A 96 11.19 -18.94 -12.06
CA LYS A 96 10.03 -18.04 -11.96
C LYS A 96 10.35 -16.60 -12.35
N ILE A 97 11.53 -16.09 -11.97
CA ILE A 97 11.96 -14.73 -12.33
C ILE A 97 12.23 -14.62 -13.84
N LYS A 98 12.76 -15.68 -14.47
CA LYS A 98 12.89 -15.73 -15.93
C LYS A 98 11.52 -15.62 -16.61
N ASP A 99 10.55 -16.42 -16.19
CA ASP A 99 9.15 -16.37 -16.66
C ASP A 99 8.54 -14.97 -16.49
N ILE A 100 8.74 -14.33 -15.33
CA ILE A 100 8.26 -12.97 -15.05
C ILE A 100 8.90 -11.93 -15.98
N ASN A 101 10.21 -12.06 -16.26
CA ASN A 101 10.91 -11.15 -17.15
C ASN A 101 10.47 -11.31 -18.61
N GLU A 102 10.23 -12.54 -19.06
CA GLU A 102 9.70 -12.85 -20.40
C GLU A 102 8.27 -12.30 -20.58
N HIS A 103 7.46 -12.33 -19.52
CA HIS A 103 6.07 -11.86 -19.55
C HIS A 103 5.86 -10.46 -18.94
N LYS A 104 6.93 -9.68 -18.74
CA LYS A 104 6.91 -8.40 -18.02
C LYS A 104 5.84 -7.43 -18.53
N ASP A 105 5.77 -7.21 -19.84
CA ASP A 105 4.79 -6.29 -20.43
C ASP A 105 3.35 -6.78 -20.25
N GLN A 106 3.12 -8.09 -20.27
CA GLN A 106 1.80 -8.66 -20.01
C GLN A 106 1.38 -8.49 -18.54
N ILE A 107 2.31 -8.73 -17.61
CA ILE A 107 2.09 -8.52 -16.17
C ILE A 107 1.75 -7.05 -15.89
N ILE A 108 2.50 -6.11 -16.50
CA ILE A 108 2.23 -4.68 -16.37
C ILE A 108 0.87 -4.32 -16.95
N LYS A 109 0.53 -4.82 -18.14
CA LYS A 109 -0.80 -4.59 -18.75
C LYS A 109 -1.94 -5.10 -17.86
N GLN A 110 -1.75 -6.24 -17.20
CA GLN A 110 -2.72 -6.78 -16.25
C GLN A 110 -2.81 -5.93 -14.97
N TYR A 111 -1.68 -5.44 -14.46
CA TYR A 111 -1.62 -4.54 -13.31
C TYR A 111 -2.30 -3.19 -13.58
N ILE A 112 -2.11 -2.61 -14.78
CA ILE A 112 -2.82 -1.40 -15.22
C ILE A 112 -4.33 -1.66 -15.23
N LYS A 113 -4.77 -2.73 -15.89
CA LYS A 113 -6.19 -3.08 -15.97
C LYS A 113 -6.82 -3.32 -14.61
N SER A 114 -6.15 -4.05 -13.71
CA SER A 114 -6.69 -4.28 -12.37
C SER A 114 -6.76 -2.99 -11.56
N THR A 115 -5.78 -2.10 -11.71
CA THR A 115 -5.78 -0.79 -11.05
C THR A 115 -6.90 0.10 -11.58
N ASP A 116 -7.15 0.11 -12.88
CA ASP A 116 -8.27 0.87 -13.47
C ASP A 116 -9.64 0.35 -13.00
N ILE A 117 -9.79 -0.98 -12.87
CA ILE A 117 -10.99 -1.60 -12.30
C ILE A 117 -11.16 -1.20 -10.82
N GLU A 118 -10.10 -1.25 -10.02
CA GLU A 118 -10.12 -0.81 -8.62
C GLU A 118 -10.52 0.67 -8.50
N LEU A 119 -9.91 1.53 -9.34
CA LEU A 119 -10.22 2.95 -9.42
C LEU A 119 -11.70 3.19 -9.73
N THR A 120 -12.20 2.59 -10.81
CA THR A 120 -13.59 2.75 -11.24
C THR A 120 -14.56 2.24 -10.18
N THR A 121 -14.24 1.10 -9.56
CA THR A 121 -15.03 0.55 -8.45
C THR A 121 -15.08 1.53 -7.29
N ASP A 122 -13.95 2.10 -6.87
CA ASP A 122 -13.93 3.06 -5.76
C ASP A 122 -14.73 4.33 -6.08
N ILE A 123 -14.68 4.83 -7.32
CA ILE A 123 -15.50 5.96 -7.78
C ILE A 123 -17.00 5.62 -7.71
N GLU A 124 -17.40 4.45 -8.19
CA GLU A 124 -18.79 3.98 -8.12
C GLU A 124 -19.27 3.85 -6.67
N ARG A 125 -18.42 3.32 -5.78
CA ARG A 125 -18.72 3.19 -4.35
C ARG A 125 -18.88 4.55 -3.68
N ALA A 126 -18.01 5.50 -3.99
CA ALA A 126 -18.10 6.86 -3.49
C ALA A 126 -19.42 7.51 -3.91
N ASN A 127 -19.77 7.43 -5.20
CA ASN A 127 -21.03 7.94 -5.74
C ASN A 127 -22.26 7.26 -5.10
N ASN A 128 -22.21 5.96 -4.87
CA ASN A 128 -23.29 5.23 -4.20
C ASN A 128 -23.44 5.66 -2.74
N ALA A 129 -22.34 5.88 -2.02
CA ALA A 129 -22.36 6.40 -0.65
C ALA A 129 -22.96 7.81 -0.59
N LEU A 130 -22.59 8.72 -1.50
CA LEU A 130 -23.17 10.07 -1.61
C LEU A 130 -24.68 10.03 -1.85
N LYS A 131 -25.15 9.18 -2.78
CA LYS A 131 -26.59 8.98 -3.05
C LYS A 131 -27.37 8.46 -1.83
N LYS A 132 -26.68 7.85 -0.88
CA LYS A 132 -27.24 7.33 0.39
C LYS A 132 -26.94 8.24 1.58
N SER A 133 -26.40 9.44 1.34
CA SER A 133 -26.03 10.42 2.37
C SER A 133 -25.05 9.88 3.41
N SER A 134 -24.19 8.93 3.02
CA SER A 134 -23.11 8.40 3.86
C SER A 134 -21.79 9.08 3.46
N ASN A 135 -21.57 10.26 4.02
CA ASN A 135 -20.43 11.10 3.62
C ASN A 135 -19.09 10.54 4.10
N ASN A 136 -19.04 9.84 5.23
CA ASN A 136 -17.79 9.23 5.71
C ASN A 136 -17.32 8.13 4.75
N ASP A 137 -18.25 7.28 4.31
CA ASP A 137 -17.97 6.20 3.37
C ASP A 137 -17.60 6.78 2.00
N ALA A 138 -18.34 7.79 1.53
CA ALA A 138 -18.04 8.50 0.30
C ALA A 138 -16.62 9.07 0.30
N ALA A 139 -16.23 9.72 1.40
CA ALA A 139 -14.93 10.33 1.53
C ALA A 139 -13.78 9.31 1.57
N TYR A 140 -13.99 8.18 2.23
CA TYR A 140 -13.05 7.05 2.21
C TYR A 140 -12.84 6.55 0.77
N TRP A 141 -13.93 6.29 0.04
CA TRP A 141 -13.84 5.76 -1.32
C TRP A 141 -13.24 6.77 -2.30
N ALA A 142 -13.54 8.06 -2.17
CA ALA A 142 -12.91 9.10 -2.98
C ALA A 142 -11.39 9.19 -2.74
N HIS A 143 -10.94 9.01 -1.50
CA HIS A 143 -9.51 8.95 -1.19
C HIS A 143 -8.86 7.67 -1.73
N SER A 144 -9.52 6.51 -1.59
CA SER A 144 -9.06 5.26 -2.18
C SER A 144 -8.90 5.38 -3.71
N ALA A 145 -9.88 5.99 -4.36
CA ALA A 145 -9.83 6.33 -5.78
C ALA A 145 -8.64 7.25 -6.11
N ALA A 146 -8.36 8.28 -5.33
CA ALA A 146 -7.20 9.17 -5.56
C ALA A 146 -5.86 8.39 -5.55
N TYR A 147 -5.66 7.47 -4.61
CA TYR A 147 -4.46 6.63 -4.60
C TYR A 147 -4.42 5.64 -5.77
N ASN A 148 -5.56 5.07 -6.17
CA ASN A 148 -5.64 4.18 -7.32
C ASN A 148 -5.42 4.92 -8.65
N LEU A 149 -5.84 6.18 -8.77
CA LEU A 149 -5.53 7.05 -9.90
C LEU A 149 -4.02 7.28 -10.03
N ILE A 150 -3.35 7.56 -8.92
CA ILE A 150 -1.88 7.76 -8.93
C ILE A 150 -1.15 6.47 -9.25
N LYS A 151 -1.60 5.35 -8.67
CA LYS A 151 -1.10 4.03 -8.99
C LYS A 151 -1.24 3.73 -10.48
N LEU A 152 -2.39 4.08 -11.07
CA LEU A 152 -2.67 3.93 -12.50
C LEU A 152 -1.71 4.78 -13.33
N SER A 153 -1.60 6.08 -13.01
CA SER A 153 -0.70 7.02 -13.69
C SER A 153 0.76 6.53 -13.69
N ILE A 154 1.28 6.09 -12.54
CA ILE A 154 2.63 5.53 -12.41
C ILE A 154 2.79 4.21 -13.19
N ALA A 155 1.74 3.36 -13.19
CA ALA A 155 1.77 2.07 -13.87
C ALA A 155 1.92 2.18 -15.39
N TYR A 156 1.43 3.26 -16.00
CA TYR A 156 1.57 3.50 -17.44
C TYR A 156 3.02 3.71 -17.88
N ASP A 157 3.85 4.28 -17.00
CA ASP A 157 5.30 4.35 -17.21
C ASP A 157 6.03 3.04 -16.87
N LYS A 158 5.28 1.93 -16.77
CA LYS A 158 5.80 0.60 -16.43
C LYS A 158 6.47 0.55 -15.05
N ILE A 159 6.12 1.49 -14.16
CA ILE A 159 6.63 1.55 -12.79
C ILE A 159 5.59 0.94 -11.85
N ILE A 160 6.04 0.07 -10.95
CA ILE A 160 5.20 -0.43 -9.86
C ILE A 160 5.24 0.57 -8.70
N MET A 161 4.08 1.11 -8.34
CA MET A 161 3.96 2.11 -7.28
C MET A 161 4.39 1.51 -5.93
N SER A 162 5.21 2.26 -5.20
CA SER A 162 5.53 2.03 -3.80
C SER A 162 4.96 3.19 -2.96
N PRO A 163 4.12 2.94 -1.95
CA PRO A 163 3.52 4.01 -1.14
C PRO A 163 4.54 4.96 -0.51
N THR A 164 5.70 4.44 -0.09
CA THR A 164 6.79 5.24 0.48
C THR A 164 7.41 6.20 -0.54
N HIS A 165 7.35 5.89 -1.84
CA HIS A 165 7.98 6.68 -2.90
C HIS A 165 6.97 7.27 -3.87
N LEU A 166 5.68 7.23 -3.55
CA LEU A 166 4.59 7.60 -4.44
C LEU A 166 4.81 8.97 -5.10
N LEU A 167 5.12 10.00 -4.31
CA LEU A 167 5.34 11.36 -4.85
C LEU A 167 6.62 11.48 -5.69
N ASN A 168 7.67 10.72 -5.36
CA ASN A 168 8.91 10.70 -6.15
C ASN A 168 8.67 10.00 -7.50
N GLN A 169 7.98 8.87 -7.47
CA GLN A 169 7.61 8.13 -8.68
C GLN A 169 6.67 8.94 -9.57
N LEU A 170 5.71 9.66 -8.99
CA LEU A 170 4.81 10.54 -9.72
C LEU A 170 5.52 11.74 -10.36
N LYS A 171 6.59 12.27 -9.74
CA LYS A 171 7.40 13.37 -10.30
C LYS A 171 8.28 12.93 -11.47
N GLU A 172 8.74 11.69 -11.45
CA GLU A 172 9.64 11.14 -12.47
C GLU A 172 8.90 10.45 -13.63
N LYS A 173 7.58 10.63 -13.71
CA LYS A 173 6.75 10.09 -14.78
C LYS A 173 7.19 10.65 -16.14
N ILE A 174 7.11 9.82 -17.19
CA ILE A 174 7.47 10.20 -18.55
C ILE A 174 6.32 10.99 -19.18
N THR A 175 5.07 10.61 -18.88
CA THR A 175 3.88 11.29 -19.40
C THR A 175 3.63 12.62 -18.69
N GLU A 176 3.64 13.71 -19.45
CA GLU A 176 3.39 15.06 -18.96
C GLU A 176 1.91 15.27 -18.63
N PHE A 177 1.49 14.92 -17.41
CA PHE A 177 0.23 15.41 -16.83
C PHE A 177 0.50 16.46 -15.76
N ASN A 178 -0.42 17.41 -15.61
CA ASN A 178 -0.36 18.45 -14.59
C ASN A 178 -0.24 17.82 -13.18
N ILE A 179 0.95 17.89 -12.59
CA ILE A 179 1.24 17.25 -11.31
C ILE A 179 0.46 17.87 -10.15
N ASP A 180 0.11 19.16 -10.26
CA ASP A 180 -0.63 19.88 -9.24
C ASP A 180 -2.04 19.31 -9.06
N GLU A 181 -2.60 18.72 -10.12
CA GLU A 181 -3.90 18.08 -10.05
C GLU A 181 -3.87 16.79 -9.22
N TYR A 182 -2.81 16.01 -9.35
CA TYR A 182 -2.58 14.84 -8.51
C TYR A 182 -2.31 15.23 -7.05
N TYR A 183 -1.65 16.36 -6.82
CA TYR A 183 -1.40 16.87 -5.46
C TYR A 183 -2.69 17.32 -4.80
N ASN A 184 -3.58 17.95 -5.57
CA ASN A 184 -4.87 18.38 -5.10
C ASN A 184 -5.80 17.21 -4.76
N VAL A 185 -5.89 16.15 -5.59
CA VAL A 185 -6.76 14.99 -5.23
C VAL A 185 -6.27 14.23 -3.98
N LEU A 186 -4.98 14.36 -3.64
CA LEU A 186 -4.36 13.84 -2.42
C LEU A 186 -4.47 14.76 -1.18
N ASP A 187 -5.06 15.95 -1.34
CA ASP A 187 -5.15 16.99 -0.32
C ASP A 187 -3.78 17.40 0.26
N LEU A 188 -2.74 17.46 -0.59
CA LEU A 188 -1.39 17.76 -0.11
C LEU A 188 -1.23 19.19 0.41
N GLU A 189 -2.15 20.11 0.10
CA GLU A 189 -2.22 21.43 0.71
C GLU A 189 -2.45 21.37 2.22
N ASN A 190 -3.02 20.27 2.72
CA ASN A 190 -3.22 20.03 4.15
C ASN A 190 -1.99 19.40 4.84
N ALA A 191 -0.90 19.16 4.11
CA ALA A 191 0.31 18.52 4.64
C ALA A 191 1.12 19.48 5.53
N THR A 192 0.95 19.32 6.84
CA THR A 192 1.72 20.03 7.88
C THR A 192 2.28 19.02 8.85
N LYS A 193 3.27 19.42 9.67
CA LYS A 193 3.80 18.53 10.72
C LYS A 193 2.68 18.04 11.66
N SER A 194 1.77 18.93 12.05
CA SER A 194 0.63 18.61 12.91
C SER A 194 -0.35 17.64 12.24
N SER A 195 -0.62 17.77 10.94
CA SER A 195 -1.54 16.85 10.25
C SER A 195 -0.90 15.47 10.03
N VAL A 196 0.41 15.41 9.81
CA VAL A 196 1.19 14.16 9.79
C VAL A 196 1.12 13.45 11.14
N GLU A 197 1.35 14.17 12.25
CA GLU A 197 1.26 13.60 13.61
C GLU A 197 -0.15 13.06 13.91
N ARG A 198 -1.20 13.79 13.50
CA ARG A 198 -2.59 13.33 13.63
C ARG A 198 -2.86 12.07 12.80
N ARG A 199 -2.44 12.01 11.53
CA ARG A 199 -2.61 10.81 10.69
C ARG A 199 -1.83 9.60 11.21
N LEU A 200 -0.67 9.82 11.82
CA LEU A 200 0.12 8.77 12.46
C LEU A 200 -0.58 8.25 13.73
N GLN A 201 -1.14 9.15 14.54
CA GLN A 201 -1.95 8.75 15.70
C GLN A 201 -3.18 7.94 15.27
N ALA A 202 -3.89 8.39 14.24
CA ALA A 202 -5.01 7.63 13.68
C ALA A 202 -4.59 6.22 13.28
N LEU A 203 -3.48 6.09 12.54
CA LEU A 203 -2.96 4.81 12.10
C LEU A 203 -2.61 3.87 13.27
N ASN A 204 -2.04 4.40 14.35
CA ASN A 204 -1.74 3.63 15.56
C ASN A 204 -3.03 3.12 16.22
N ASP A 205 -4.08 3.96 16.32
CA ASP A 205 -5.38 3.57 16.86
C ASP A 205 -6.03 2.47 16.00
N LEU A 206 -5.97 2.62 14.66
CA LEU A 206 -6.47 1.63 13.71
C LEU A 206 -5.74 0.28 13.87
N TYR A 207 -4.41 0.29 13.95
CA TYR A 207 -3.64 -0.94 14.16
C TYR A 207 -3.96 -1.60 15.50
N ARG A 208 -4.18 -0.81 16.56
CA ARG A 208 -4.62 -1.34 17.84
C ARG A 208 -5.96 -2.07 17.69
N LEU A 209 -6.94 -1.48 17.01
CA LEU A 209 -8.21 -2.15 16.75
C LEU A 209 -8.02 -3.43 15.93
N LEU A 210 -7.28 -3.35 14.83
CA LEU A 210 -7.02 -4.51 13.96
C LEU A 210 -6.38 -5.67 14.74
N SER A 211 -5.47 -5.37 15.67
CA SER A 211 -4.83 -6.37 16.51
C SER A 211 -5.82 -7.07 17.46
N ILE A 212 -6.82 -6.34 17.98
CA ILE A 212 -7.89 -6.88 18.81
C ILE A 212 -8.79 -7.80 17.97
N ILE A 213 -9.18 -7.34 16.77
CA ILE A 213 -10.07 -8.10 15.87
C ILE A 213 -9.41 -9.43 15.46
N ILE A 214 -8.15 -9.40 15.04
CA ILE A 214 -7.49 -10.59 14.47
C ILE A 214 -7.09 -11.61 15.56
N SER A 215 -7.10 -11.25 16.86
CA SER A 215 -6.65 -12.12 17.96
C SER A 215 -5.31 -12.82 17.67
N GLY A 216 -4.42 -12.12 16.94
CA GLY A 216 -3.21 -12.68 16.36
C GLY A 216 -1.94 -12.22 17.06
N ASN A 217 -0.80 -12.44 16.40
CA ASN A 217 0.53 -12.07 16.89
C ASN A 217 0.64 -10.54 17.08
N GLN A 218 0.40 -10.05 18.30
CA GLN A 218 0.47 -8.61 18.63
C GLN A 218 1.85 -8.02 18.30
N GLU A 219 2.91 -8.83 18.33
CA GLU A 219 4.27 -8.39 18.04
C GLU A 219 4.42 -7.91 16.60
N ILE A 220 3.82 -8.59 15.61
CA ILE A 220 3.94 -8.17 14.20
C ILE A 220 3.30 -6.80 13.97
N PHE A 221 2.17 -6.52 14.63
CA PHE A 221 1.51 -5.22 14.57
C PHE A 221 2.36 -4.12 15.21
N LEU A 222 2.89 -4.39 16.42
CA LEU A 222 3.80 -3.46 17.11
C LEU A 222 5.03 -3.13 16.26
N ARG A 223 5.60 -4.13 15.59
CA ARG A 223 6.75 -3.94 14.71
C ARG A 223 6.40 -3.20 13.43
N LYS A 224 5.21 -3.43 12.85
CA LYS A 224 4.73 -2.66 11.69
C LYS A 224 4.54 -1.18 12.04
N MET A 225 3.95 -0.88 13.19
CA MET A 225 3.83 0.50 13.66
C MET A 225 5.20 1.16 13.85
N LYS A 226 6.16 0.47 14.49
CA LYS A 226 7.54 0.98 14.66
C LYS A 226 8.25 1.23 13.33
N LEU A 227 8.05 0.35 12.34
CA LEU A 227 8.58 0.54 10.99
C LEU A 227 8.02 1.81 10.35
N ILE A 228 6.70 2.01 10.40
CA ILE A 228 6.05 3.19 9.82
C ILE A 228 6.50 4.46 10.56
N ASP A 229 6.51 4.46 11.89
CA ASP A 229 7.01 5.56 12.70
C ASP A 229 8.44 5.96 12.31
N ASN A 230 9.33 4.98 12.09
CA ASN A 230 10.69 5.24 11.63
C ASN A 230 10.73 5.90 10.24
N LYS A 231 9.86 5.48 9.31
CA LYS A 231 9.72 6.14 7.99
C LYS A 231 9.25 7.59 8.14
N ILE A 232 8.25 7.84 8.98
CA ILE A 232 7.71 9.18 9.21
C ILE A 232 8.76 10.10 9.84
N ARG A 233 9.47 9.64 10.88
CA ARG A 233 10.57 10.42 11.48
C ARG A 233 11.64 10.77 10.45
N TRP A 234 12.06 9.81 9.64
CA TRP A 234 13.02 10.06 8.58
C TRP A 234 12.52 11.10 7.56
N PHE A 235 11.25 11.02 7.13
CA PHE A 235 10.70 12.03 6.23
C PHE A 235 10.66 13.42 6.85
N LEU A 236 10.26 13.55 8.11
CA LEU A 236 10.24 14.83 8.81
C LEU A 236 11.65 15.43 8.97
N GLU A 237 12.63 14.61 9.33
CA GLU A 237 14.05 15.02 9.43
C GLU A 237 14.61 15.50 8.08
N ASN A 238 14.13 14.92 6.97
CA ASN A 238 14.55 15.28 5.60
C ASN A 238 13.63 16.32 4.94
N LYS A 239 12.75 16.99 5.69
CA LYS A 239 11.81 18.03 5.20
C LYS A 239 10.83 17.53 4.12
N MET A 240 10.49 16.25 4.13
CA MET A 240 9.58 15.59 3.19
C MET A 240 8.18 15.41 3.79
N ILE A 241 7.57 16.51 4.27
CA ILE A 241 6.29 16.48 4.99
C ILE A 241 5.15 15.93 4.11
N THR A 242 5.12 16.30 2.82
CA THR A 242 4.11 15.81 1.87
C THR A 242 4.24 14.30 1.62
N ASN A 243 5.46 13.76 1.55
CA ASN A 243 5.68 12.31 1.46
C ASN A 243 5.18 11.57 2.70
N ALA A 244 5.45 12.11 3.90
CA ALA A 244 4.94 11.54 5.14
C ALA A 244 3.40 11.55 5.17
N PHE A 245 2.78 12.66 4.78
CA PHE A 245 1.34 12.84 4.74
C PHE A 245 0.66 11.88 3.74
N SER A 246 1.25 11.71 2.56
CA SER A 246 0.77 10.79 1.52
C SER A 246 0.95 9.31 1.92
N LEU A 247 2.11 8.93 2.47
CA LEU A 247 2.33 7.57 2.97
C LEU A 247 1.29 7.21 4.04
N LEU A 248 1.07 8.10 5.01
CA LEU A 248 0.10 7.84 6.07
C LEU A 248 -1.32 7.77 5.55
N GLY A 249 -1.70 8.59 4.56
CA GLY A 249 -3.02 8.48 3.94
C GLY A 249 -3.22 7.09 3.31
N TYR A 250 -2.24 6.59 2.56
CA TYR A 250 -2.29 5.25 1.98
C TYR A 250 -2.38 4.14 3.06
N GLU A 251 -1.53 4.19 4.09
CA GLU A 251 -1.51 3.17 5.14
C GLU A 251 -2.81 3.16 5.96
N ASN A 252 -3.37 4.34 6.28
CA ASN A 252 -4.65 4.45 6.99
C ASN A 252 -5.78 3.77 6.20
N LEU A 253 -5.91 4.06 4.89
CA LEU A 253 -6.93 3.43 4.05
C LEU A 253 -6.75 1.92 3.98
N SER A 254 -5.50 1.45 3.83
CA SER A 254 -5.19 0.02 3.80
C SER A 254 -5.61 -0.70 5.09
N VAL A 255 -5.36 -0.09 6.26
CA VAL A 255 -5.72 -0.68 7.56
C VAL A 255 -7.23 -0.64 7.77
N ILE A 256 -7.92 0.46 7.42
CA ILE A 256 -9.38 0.55 7.48
C ILE A 256 -10.03 -0.55 6.65
N ARG A 257 -9.57 -0.76 5.41
CA ARG A 257 -10.06 -1.85 4.56
C ARG A 257 -9.90 -3.22 5.20
N LYS A 258 -8.74 -3.48 5.80
CA LYS A 258 -8.47 -4.75 6.50
C LYS A 258 -9.38 -4.94 7.70
N ILE A 259 -9.61 -3.89 8.50
CA ILE A 259 -10.54 -3.91 9.62
C ILE A 259 -11.94 -4.31 9.12
N TYR A 260 -12.40 -3.66 8.06
CA TYR A 260 -13.70 -3.95 7.45
C TYR A 260 -13.82 -5.38 6.92
N GLU A 261 -12.79 -5.86 6.21
CA GLU A 261 -12.77 -7.23 5.69
C GLU A 261 -12.82 -8.27 6.82
N GLN A 262 -12.13 -8.03 7.94
CA GLN A 262 -12.18 -8.93 9.10
C GLN A 262 -13.53 -8.84 9.83
N TYR A 263 -14.09 -7.64 9.95
CA TYR A 263 -15.42 -7.42 10.48
C TYR A 263 -16.47 -8.22 9.72
N CYS A 264 -16.51 -8.11 8.38
CA CYS A 264 -17.44 -8.86 7.54
C CYS A 264 -17.29 -10.37 7.72
N LYS A 265 -16.05 -10.87 7.80
CA LYS A 265 -15.75 -12.28 8.06
C LYS A 265 -16.29 -12.76 9.40
N GLN A 266 -16.05 -12.00 10.48
CA GLN A 266 -16.50 -12.35 11.83
C GLN A 266 -18.02 -12.35 11.97
N LYS A 267 -18.69 -11.45 11.24
CA LYS A 267 -20.16 -11.35 11.23
C LYS A 267 -20.83 -12.27 10.22
N HIS A 268 -20.06 -13.00 9.42
CA HIS A 268 -20.57 -13.81 8.31
C HIS A 268 -21.48 -13.01 7.36
N ILE A 269 -21.15 -11.73 7.13
CA ILE A 269 -21.86 -10.86 6.19
C ILE A 269 -21.03 -10.65 4.94
N THR A 270 -21.72 -10.46 3.82
CA THR A 270 -21.09 -9.99 2.59
C THR A 270 -20.73 -8.52 2.76
N SER A 271 -19.56 -8.11 2.25
CA SER A 271 -19.19 -6.70 2.22
C SER A 271 -20.28 -5.89 1.50
N HIS A 272 -20.76 -4.85 2.17
CA HIS A 272 -21.67 -3.91 1.55
C HIS A 272 -20.97 -3.21 0.38
N ASN A 273 -21.77 -2.81 -0.61
CA ASN A 273 -21.20 -2.22 -1.82
C ASN A 273 -20.46 -0.92 -1.52
N TYR A 274 -21.02 -0.07 -0.65
CA TYR A 274 -20.49 1.28 -0.37
C TYR A 274 -20.17 1.54 1.09
N LYS A 275 -20.71 0.77 2.06
CA LYS A 275 -20.48 1.04 3.48
C LYS A 275 -19.13 0.53 3.95
N ILE A 276 -18.45 1.30 4.80
CA ILE A 276 -17.19 0.89 5.42
C ILE A 276 -16.90 1.59 6.75
N ILE A 277 -16.68 2.92 6.73
CA ILE A 277 -16.41 3.73 7.92
C ILE A 277 -17.62 3.73 8.84
N ASP A 278 -18.83 3.95 8.30
CA ASP A 278 -20.03 4.02 9.13
C ASP A 278 -20.29 2.69 9.82
N GLU A 279 -20.03 1.54 9.16
CA GLU A 279 -20.17 0.21 9.78
C GLU A 279 -19.11 -0.05 10.86
N ILE A 280 -17.87 0.42 10.64
CA ILE A 280 -16.82 0.34 11.65
C ILE A 280 -17.17 1.20 12.88
N ILE A 281 -17.85 2.34 12.70
CA ILE A 281 -18.22 3.26 13.80
C ILE A 281 -19.51 2.82 14.52
N GLU A 282 -20.54 2.38 13.79
CA GLU A 282 -21.87 2.06 14.33
C GLU A 282 -21.86 0.82 15.23
N GLU A 283 -20.95 -0.12 14.98
CA GLU A 283 -20.79 -1.31 15.79
C GLU A 283 -19.97 -1.02 17.06
N ASN A 284 -20.64 -1.06 18.23
CA ASN A 284 -20.06 -0.95 19.59
C ASN A 284 -19.05 -2.08 19.97
N TYR A 285 -18.44 -2.77 19.00
CA TYR A 285 -17.44 -3.79 19.24
C TYR A 285 -16.06 -3.16 19.41
N SER A 286 -15.76 -2.77 20.66
CA SER A 286 -14.43 -2.42 21.19
C SER A 286 -14.11 -0.92 21.32
N PRO A 287 -13.52 -0.45 22.44
CA PRO A 287 -13.10 0.93 22.61
C PRO A 287 -11.87 1.20 21.72
N GLY A 288 -12.08 1.73 20.50
CA GLY A 288 -10.98 1.83 19.53
C GLY A 288 -11.07 2.96 18.53
N ILE A 289 -12.02 2.91 17.59
CA ILE A 289 -12.15 3.92 16.54
C ILE A 289 -13.36 4.78 16.84
N GLY A 290 -13.11 5.88 17.53
CA GLY A 290 -14.12 6.92 17.69
C GLY A 290 -14.23 7.79 16.44
N LYS A 291 -15.27 8.62 16.39
CA LYS A 291 -15.34 9.76 15.46
C LYS A 291 -14.08 10.63 15.51
N SER A 292 -13.37 10.66 16.64
CA SER A 292 -12.07 11.32 16.80
C SER A 292 -10.99 10.73 15.90
N THR A 293 -10.86 9.40 15.82
CA THR A 293 -9.88 8.71 14.98
C THR A 293 -10.12 8.99 13.51
N ILE A 294 -11.37 8.98 13.07
CA ILE A 294 -11.73 9.33 11.68
C ILE A 294 -11.43 10.80 11.38
N LYS A 295 -11.72 11.72 12.30
CA LYS A 295 -11.32 13.13 12.17
C LYS A 295 -9.80 13.35 12.13
N MET A 296 -9.01 12.43 12.66
CA MET A 296 -7.54 12.49 12.58
C MET A 296 -6.99 12.06 11.21
N LEU A 297 -7.80 11.39 10.38
CA LEU A 297 -7.45 11.08 9.00
C LEU A 297 -7.34 12.33 8.12
N MET A 298 -7.95 13.45 8.55
CA MET A 298 -7.98 14.70 7.78
C MET A 298 -8.56 14.46 6.38
N ILE A 299 -9.70 13.75 6.35
CA ILE A 299 -10.48 13.47 5.15
C ILE A 299 -11.75 14.32 5.24
N THR A 300 -12.02 15.12 4.22
CA THR A 300 -13.23 15.95 4.18
C THR A 300 -14.49 15.08 4.04
N THR A 301 -15.52 15.38 4.82
CA THR A 301 -16.85 14.77 4.71
C THR A 301 -17.85 15.73 4.08
N ASP A 302 -17.37 16.86 3.54
CA ASP A 302 -18.19 17.81 2.81
C ASP A 302 -18.60 17.21 1.46
N GLN A 303 -19.90 17.21 1.18
CA GLN A 303 -20.44 16.56 0.00
C GLN A 303 -19.99 17.27 -1.29
N GLN A 304 -19.87 18.60 -1.29
CA GLN A 304 -19.46 19.35 -2.47
C GLN A 304 -17.98 19.07 -2.77
N GLU A 305 -17.11 19.14 -1.76
CA GLU A 305 -15.68 18.84 -1.93
C GLU A 305 -15.43 17.40 -2.41
N ILE A 306 -16.22 16.43 -1.92
CA ILE A 306 -16.12 15.04 -2.40
C ILE A 306 -16.53 14.94 -3.88
N ASN A 307 -17.61 15.61 -4.30
CA ASN A 307 -18.04 15.60 -5.70
C ASN A 307 -16.97 16.22 -6.61
N GLU A 308 -16.46 17.40 -6.25
CA GLU A 308 -15.41 18.09 -7.02
C GLU A 308 -14.15 17.21 -7.15
N LYS A 309 -13.76 16.53 -6.07
CA LYS A 309 -12.66 15.57 -6.08
C LYS A 309 -12.94 14.39 -7.03
N LEU A 310 -14.13 13.80 -6.99
CA LEU A 310 -14.50 12.67 -7.85
C LEU A 310 -14.53 13.07 -9.33
N ASP A 311 -15.05 14.26 -9.65
CA ASP A 311 -15.04 14.79 -11.01
C ASP A 311 -13.61 14.96 -11.52
N LYS A 312 -12.72 15.52 -10.70
CA LYS A 312 -11.30 15.65 -11.04
C LYS A 312 -10.61 14.30 -11.24
N ILE A 313 -10.88 13.33 -10.36
CA ILE A 313 -10.35 11.97 -10.51
C ILE A 313 -10.82 11.33 -11.82
N ASN A 314 -12.10 11.48 -12.16
CA ASN A 314 -12.67 10.96 -13.41
C ASN A 314 -12.03 11.60 -14.64
N ASN A 315 -11.86 12.93 -14.64
CA ASN A 315 -11.23 13.64 -15.76
C ASN A 315 -9.79 13.17 -15.97
N LEU A 316 -8.98 13.13 -14.91
CA LEU A 316 -7.60 12.63 -14.96
C LEU A 316 -7.54 11.16 -15.42
N ARG A 317 -8.49 10.33 -14.97
CA ARG A 317 -8.58 8.93 -15.43
C ARG A 317 -8.82 8.86 -16.93
N LEU A 318 -9.75 9.65 -17.47
CA LEU A 318 -10.05 9.68 -18.91
C LEU A 318 -8.83 10.17 -19.70
N GLU A 319 -8.17 11.25 -19.26
CA GLU A 319 -6.93 11.74 -19.88
C GLU A 319 -5.84 10.68 -19.91
N ILE A 320 -5.67 9.94 -18.81
CA ILE A 320 -4.72 8.83 -18.77
C ILE A 320 -5.08 7.80 -19.84
N ILE A 321 -6.35 7.35 -19.89
CA ILE A 321 -6.84 6.30 -20.80
C ILE A 321 -6.72 6.71 -22.27
N ASP A 322 -7.09 7.94 -22.60
CA ASP A 322 -7.11 8.44 -23.97
C ASP A 322 -5.69 8.55 -24.56
N ASN A 323 -4.69 8.95 -23.76
CA ASN A 323 -3.29 9.02 -24.18
C ASN A 323 -2.62 7.65 -24.47
N ILE A 324 -3.35 6.53 -24.31
CA ILE A 324 -2.86 5.16 -24.61
C ILE A 324 -3.49 4.60 -25.88
N SER A 325 -4.60 5.20 -26.33
CA SER A 325 -5.30 4.79 -27.54
C SER A 325 -4.62 5.26 -28.83
N ASP A 326 -3.60 6.12 -28.70
CA ASP A 326 -2.72 6.61 -29.78
C ASP A 326 -1.33 5.95 -29.75
#